data_AF-A0A1H6DSI7-F1
#
_entry.id   AF-A0A1H6DSI7-F1
#
_cell.length_a   1.000
_cell.length_b   1.000
_cell.length_c   1.000
_cell.angle_alpha   90.00
_cell.angle_beta   90.00
_cell.angle_gamma   90.00
#
_symmetry.space_group_name_H-M   'P 1'
#
loop_
_entity.id
_entity.type
_entity.pdbx_description
1 polymer ?
#
loop_
_entity_poly.entity_id
_entity_poly.type
_entity_poly.pdbx_seq_one_letter_code
_entity_poly.pdbx_strand_id
1 'polypeptide(L)'
;MEAQCDLFGQLIEAFENDDLTLLAQHYDSEYEGHDKPISEAQRRFGEPEPIPEMSEAEYLRLADGLLEATIREAFGESRGGKPFRESRSALQWLLYDEPLDDGYPFSYRNCCKAAGVDPDELREQLIYMKHRLT
;
A
#
# COMPACT_ATOMS: atom_id res chain seq x y z
N MET A 1 -19.28 -30.05 13.46
CA MET A 1 -19.20 -28.59 13.25
C MET A 1 -17.74 -28.32 12.93
N GLU A 2 -17.32 -28.49 11.68
CA GLU A 2 -15.92 -28.30 11.24
C GLU A 2 -15.89 -28.47 9.71
N ALA A 3 -15.96 -27.37 8.96
CA ALA A 3 -15.74 -27.37 7.49
C ALA A 3 -15.50 -25.95 6.93
N GLN A 4 -15.04 -24.99 7.74
CA GLN A 4 -14.82 -23.60 7.27
C GLN A 4 -13.36 -23.12 7.38
N CYS A 5 -12.42 -23.95 7.84
CA CYS A 5 -11.05 -23.49 8.09
C CYS A 5 -10.02 -23.78 6.98
N ASP A 6 -10.33 -24.58 5.95
CA ASP A 6 -9.31 -25.02 4.98
C ASP A 6 -9.32 -24.27 3.64
N LEU A 7 -10.34 -23.44 3.36
CA LEU A 7 -10.43 -22.77 2.06
C LEU A 7 -9.36 -21.67 1.91
N PHE A 8 -9.12 -20.90 2.97
CA PHE A 8 -8.15 -19.80 2.92
C PHE A 8 -6.72 -20.32 2.80
N GLY A 9 -6.41 -21.47 3.43
CA GLY A 9 -5.12 -22.13 3.30
C GLY A 9 -4.86 -22.61 1.87
N GLN A 10 -5.86 -23.24 1.25
CA GLN A 10 -5.76 -23.74 -0.13
C GLN A 10 -5.60 -22.60 -1.15
N LEU A 11 -6.26 -21.46 -0.93
CA LEU A 11 -6.12 -20.29 -1.81
C LEU A 11 -4.75 -19.62 -1.69
N ILE A 12 -4.17 -19.57 -0.48
CA ILE A 12 -2.81 -19.07 -0.28
C ILE A 12 -1.81 -20.00 -0.97
N GLU A 13 -1.94 -21.30 -0.78
CA GLU A 13 -1.04 -22.29 -1.38
C GLU A 13 -1.13 -22.28 -2.92
N ALA A 14 -2.33 -22.07 -3.48
CA ALA A 14 -2.50 -21.91 -4.93
C ALA A 14 -1.85 -20.63 -5.48
N PHE A 15 -1.93 -19.53 -4.73
CA PHE A 15 -1.27 -18.27 -5.08
C PHE A 15 0.26 -18.40 -5.02
N GLU A 16 0.79 -19.06 -4.00
CA GLU A 16 2.24 -19.28 -3.87
C GLU A 16 2.82 -20.19 -4.95
N ASN A 17 1.99 -21.06 -5.55
CA ASN A 17 2.39 -22.01 -6.60
C ASN A 17 1.99 -21.57 -8.02
N ASP A 18 1.49 -20.34 -8.21
CA ASP A 18 0.99 -19.81 -9.49
C ASP A 18 -0.07 -20.73 -10.17
N ASP A 19 -0.85 -21.47 -9.37
CA ASP A 19 -1.92 -22.34 -9.88
C ASP A 19 -3.19 -21.51 -10.13
N LEU A 20 -3.18 -20.82 -11.26
CA LEU A 20 -4.28 -20.00 -11.76
C LEU A 20 -5.57 -20.79 -12.00
N THR A 21 -5.51 -22.12 -12.13
CA THR A 21 -6.68 -22.97 -12.37
C THR A 21 -7.51 -23.12 -11.11
N LEU A 22 -6.87 -23.32 -9.96
CA LEU A 22 -7.54 -23.43 -8.66
C LEU A 22 -8.13 -22.09 -8.23
N LEU A 23 -7.43 -20.98 -8.51
CA LEU A 23 -7.93 -19.63 -8.28
C LEU A 23 -9.16 -19.32 -9.16
N ALA A 24 -9.11 -19.67 -10.45
CA ALA A 24 -10.23 -19.46 -11.37
C ALA A 24 -11.48 -20.25 -10.96
N GLN A 25 -11.35 -21.51 -10.51
CA GLN A 25 -12.49 -22.31 -10.06
C GLN A 25 -13.26 -21.69 -8.88
N HIS A 26 -12.59 -20.90 -8.03
CA HIS A 26 -13.25 -20.19 -6.93
C HIS A 26 -13.84 -18.85 -7.32
N TYR A 27 -13.32 -18.20 -8.36
CA TYR A 27 -13.80 -16.88 -8.83
C TYR A 27 -14.85 -16.98 -9.95
N ASP A 28 -14.87 -18.05 -10.74
CA ASP A 28 -15.78 -18.23 -11.88
C ASP A 28 -17.20 -18.70 -11.50
N SER A 29 -17.49 -18.92 -10.22
CA SER A 29 -18.82 -19.37 -9.78
C SER A 29 -19.89 -18.25 -9.68
N GLU A 30 -19.54 -16.97 -9.89
CA GLU A 30 -20.48 -15.84 -9.71
C GLU A 30 -20.69 -15.00 -11.00
N TYR A 31 -20.41 -15.56 -12.17
CA TYR A 31 -20.73 -14.92 -13.46
C TYR A 31 -21.59 -15.82 -14.35
N GLU A 32 -22.73 -16.26 -13.82
CA GLU A 32 -23.87 -16.65 -14.66
C GLU A 32 -24.98 -15.60 -14.54
N GLY A 33 -25.35 -15.07 -15.71
CA GLY A 33 -26.28 -13.97 -15.88
C GLY A 33 -27.58 -14.14 -15.10
N HIS A 34 -27.93 -13.11 -14.34
CA HIS A 34 -29.25 -12.97 -13.77
C HIS A 34 -29.62 -11.49 -13.76
N ASP A 35 -30.59 -11.13 -14.62
CA ASP A 35 -31.49 -10.00 -14.45
C ASP A 35 -32.19 -10.13 -13.08
N LYS A 36 -31.50 -9.75 -12.00
CA LYS A 36 -32.11 -9.56 -10.69
C LYS A 36 -32.46 -8.08 -10.58
N PRO A 37 -33.73 -7.73 -10.30
CA PRO A 37 -34.08 -6.34 -10.04
C PRO A 37 -33.29 -5.88 -8.82
N ILE A 38 -32.40 -4.92 -9.06
CA ILE A 38 -31.58 -4.25 -8.05
C ILE A 38 -32.51 -3.82 -6.91
N SER A 39 -32.32 -4.42 -5.73
CA SER A 39 -33.12 -4.06 -4.55
C SER A 39 -32.90 -2.58 -4.22
N GLU A 40 -33.94 -1.89 -3.73
CA GLU A 40 -33.86 -0.47 -3.36
C GLU A 40 -32.72 -0.15 -2.36
N ALA A 41 -32.20 -1.16 -1.64
CA ALA A 41 -31.04 -1.02 -0.76
C ALA A 41 -29.73 -0.73 -1.51
N GLN A 42 -29.57 -1.21 -2.76
CA GLN A 42 -28.40 -0.93 -3.61
C GLN A 42 -28.49 0.42 -4.33
N ARG A 43 -29.67 1.07 -4.37
CA ARG A 43 -29.82 2.44 -4.88
C ARG A 43 -29.27 3.52 -3.94
N ARG A 44 -28.95 3.18 -2.69
CA ARG A 44 -28.37 4.12 -1.71
C ARG A 44 -26.87 4.38 -1.86
N PHE A 45 -26.20 3.73 -2.80
CA PHE A 45 -24.85 4.14 -3.25
C PHE A 45 -24.90 5.25 -4.32
N GLY A 46 -26.06 5.92 -4.46
CA GLY A 46 -26.28 7.03 -5.37
C GLY A 46 -25.83 8.35 -4.76
N GLU A 47 -24.52 8.56 -4.75
CA GLU A 47 -23.79 9.77 -5.17
C GLU A 47 -22.32 9.52 -4.81
N PRO A 48 -21.37 9.61 -5.77
CA PRO A 48 -19.97 9.65 -5.39
C PRO A 48 -19.81 10.87 -4.49
N GLU A 49 -19.58 10.65 -3.19
CA GLU A 49 -19.22 11.77 -2.32
C GLU A 49 -18.04 12.47 -3.00
N PRO A 50 -18.12 13.80 -3.21
CA PRO A 50 -17.03 14.53 -3.81
C PRO A 50 -15.80 14.24 -2.96
N ILE A 51 -14.77 13.65 -3.59
CA ILE A 51 -13.49 13.43 -2.92
C ILE A 51 -13.09 14.79 -2.37
N PRO A 52 -12.89 14.93 -1.03
CA PRO A 52 -12.55 16.20 -0.45
C PRO A 52 -11.37 16.78 -1.22
N GLU A 53 -11.54 17.98 -1.77
CA GLU A 53 -10.45 18.69 -2.43
C GLU A 53 -9.40 19.00 -1.37
N MET A 54 -8.34 18.19 -1.34
CA MET A 54 -7.23 18.38 -0.43
C MET A 54 -6.47 19.62 -0.86
N SER A 55 -6.34 20.58 0.06
CA SER A 55 -5.53 21.77 -0.20
C SER A 55 -4.07 21.39 -0.42
N GLU A 56 -3.36 22.15 -1.26
CA GLU A 56 -1.93 21.93 -1.50
C GLU A 56 -1.12 21.96 -0.19
N ALA A 57 -1.44 22.89 0.72
CA ALA A 57 -0.78 22.99 2.03
C ALA A 57 -1.03 21.75 2.91
N GLU A 58 -2.19 21.09 2.78
CA GLU A 58 -2.48 19.86 3.48
C GLU A 58 -1.74 18.67 2.87
N TYR A 59 -1.73 18.59 1.53
CA TYR A 59 -0.94 17.60 0.81
C TYR A 59 0.53 17.66 1.19
N LEU A 60 1.16 18.84 1.17
CA LEU A 60 2.56 19.00 1.52
C LEU A 60 2.87 18.53 2.95
N ARG A 61 2.01 18.87 3.91
CA ARG A 61 2.15 18.42 5.31
C ARG A 61 2.04 16.90 5.45
N LEU A 62 1.10 16.28 4.74
CA LEU A 62 0.92 14.83 4.77
C LEU A 62 2.08 14.12 4.08
N ALA A 63 2.53 14.63 2.94
CA ALA A 63 3.64 14.07 2.17
C ALA A 63 4.96 14.12 2.95
N ASP A 64 5.26 15.26 3.58
CA ASP A 64 6.43 15.42 4.45
C ASP A 64 6.36 14.51 5.69
N GLY A 65 5.21 14.51 6.37
CA GLY A 65 5.00 13.65 7.54
C GLY A 65 5.07 12.15 7.22
N LEU A 66 4.60 11.74 6.03
CA LEU A 66 4.72 10.36 5.55
C LEU A 66 6.19 10.01 5.29
N LEU A 67 6.94 10.86 4.60
CA LEU A 67 8.35 10.64 4.31
C LEU A 67 9.17 10.47 5.60
N GLU A 68 8.99 11.40 6.56
CA GLU A 68 9.66 11.37 7.86
C GLU A 68 9.31 10.09 8.65
N ALA A 69 8.03 9.75 8.70
CA ALA A 69 7.56 8.57 9.43
C ALA A 69 8.11 7.27 8.83
N THR A 70 8.08 7.14 7.49
CA THR A 70 8.57 5.95 6.80
C THR A 70 10.08 5.78 6.95
N ILE A 71 10.86 6.86 6.88
CA ILE A 71 12.32 6.81 7.16
C ILE A 71 12.55 6.33 8.59
N ARG A 72 11.88 6.91 9.58
CA ARG A 72 12.04 6.47 10.98
C ARG A 72 11.71 5.00 11.18
N GLU A 73 10.60 4.54 10.60
CA GLU A 73 10.16 3.15 10.68
C GLU A 73 11.14 2.19 9.99
N ALA A 74 11.70 2.60 8.85
CA ALA A 74 12.69 1.83 8.11
C ALA A 74 13.99 1.62 8.90
N PHE A 75 14.34 2.55 9.78
CA PHE A 75 15.53 2.49 10.65
C PHE A 75 15.21 2.08 12.10
N GLY A 76 13.98 1.64 12.38
CA GLY A 76 13.58 1.14 13.71
C GLY A 76 13.49 2.22 14.79
N GLU A 77 13.40 3.50 14.41
CA GLU A 77 13.23 4.62 15.34
C GLU A 77 11.72 4.86 15.60
N SER A 78 11.22 4.56 16.81
CA SER A 78 9.81 4.85 17.14
C SER A 78 9.59 6.23 17.78
N ARG A 79 8.37 6.75 17.64
CA ARG A 79 7.84 7.87 18.42
C ARG A 79 7.83 7.50 19.91
N GLY A 80 8.85 7.92 20.66
CA GLY A 80 8.95 7.70 22.11
C GLY A 80 10.20 6.98 22.60
N GLY A 81 11.22 6.80 21.75
CA GLY A 81 12.55 6.36 22.19
C GLY A 81 12.69 4.86 22.48
N LYS A 82 11.68 4.04 22.17
CA LYS A 82 11.84 2.58 22.14
C LYS A 82 12.33 2.15 20.76
N PRO A 83 13.40 1.35 20.66
CA PRO A 83 13.80 0.76 19.39
C PRO A 83 12.67 -0.15 18.91
N PHE A 84 12.16 0.14 17.72
CA PHE A 84 11.19 -0.69 17.02
C PHE A 84 11.93 -1.58 16.03
N ARG A 85 11.31 -2.69 15.63
CA ARG A 85 11.88 -3.56 14.61
C ARG A 85 11.78 -2.84 13.26
N GLU A 86 12.90 -2.74 12.54
CA GLU A 86 12.94 -2.17 11.19
C GLU A 86 11.86 -2.78 10.29
N SER A 87 11.10 -1.91 9.63
CA SER A 87 10.00 -2.31 8.75
C SER A 87 10.51 -2.60 7.34
N ARG A 88 10.36 -3.86 6.91
CA ARG A 88 10.72 -4.27 5.55
C ARG A 88 9.88 -3.58 4.49
N SER A 89 8.60 -3.32 4.78
CA SER A 89 7.69 -2.58 3.88
C SER A 89 8.08 -1.12 3.75
N ALA A 90 8.47 -0.46 4.85
CA ALA A 90 8.97 0.92 4.82
C ALA A 90 10.27 1.02 4.00
N LEU A 91 11.19 0.07 4.19
CA LEU A 91 12.40 -0.03 3.38
C LEU A 91 12.09 -0.28 1.91
N GLN A 92 11.08 -1.10 1.61
CA GLN A 92 10.71 -1.39 0.23
C GLN A 92 10.20 -0.11 -0.46
N TRP A 93 9.33 0.64 0.20
CA TRP A 93 8.80 1.91 -0.32
C TRP A 93 9.89 2.97 -0.57
N LEU A 94 10.94 3.02 0.26
CA LEU A 94 12.05 3.97 0.08
C LEU A 94 13.01 3.59 -1.06
N LEU A 95 13.23 2.28 -1.25
CA LEU A 95 14.36 1.77 -2.02
C LEU A 95 14.01 1.25 -3.41
N TYR A 96 12.76 0.88 -3.66
CA TYR A 96 12.33 0.36 -4.97
C TYR A 96 11.41 1.36 -5.64
N ASP A 97 11.68 1.64 -6.92
CA ASP A 97 10.75 2.38 -7.76
C ASP A 97 9.60 1.46 -8.17
N GLU A 98 8.37 1.92 -7.96
CA GLU A 98 7.20 1.26 -8.52
C GLU A 98 6.90 1.83 -9.90
N PRO A 99 6.47 1.00 -10.87
CA PRO A 99 6.12 1.47 -12.22
C PRO A 99 5.03 2.56 -12.26
N LEU A 100 4.33 2.76 -11.14
CA LEU A 100 3.22 3.69 -10.96
C LEU A 100 3.58 4.91 -10.10
N ASP A 101 4.85 5.11 -9.76
CA ASP A 101 5.29 6.19 -8.84
C ASP A 101 4.90 7.59 -9.30
N ASP A 102 4.87 7.85 -10.61
CA ASP A 102 4.45 9.14 -11.15
C ASP A 102 2.93 9.35 -11.07
N GLY A 103 2.15 8.28 -10.95
CA GLY A 103 0.69 8.32 -10.85
C GLY A 103 0.15 8.37 -9.42
N TYR A 104 0.97 8.03 -8.42
CA TYR A 104 0.53 7.95 -7.03
C TYR A 104 0.91 9.22 -6.24
N PRO A 105 -0.06 9.96 -5.67
CA PRO A 105 0.21 11.26 -5.02
C PRO A 105 1.15 11.16 -3.81
N PHE A 106 1.18 10.01 -3.15
CA PHE A 106 2.04 9.72 -1.99
C PHE A 106 3.13 8.68 -2.32
N SER A 107 3.63 8.66 -3.56
CA SER A 107 4.83 7.89 -3.90
C SER A 107 6.07 8.49 -3.24
N TYR A 108 7.13 7.70 -3.11
CA TYR A 108 8.41 8.16 -2.56
C TYR A 108 8.91 9.42 -3.28
N ARG A 109 8.90 9.40 -4.62
CA ARG A 109 9.37 10.52 -5.43
C ARG A 109 8.49 11.76 -5.24
N ASN A 110 7.17 11.62 -5.14
CA ASN A 110 6.27 12.75 -4.93
C ASN A 110 6.38 13.32 -3.50
N CYS A 111 6.55 12.47 -2.49
CA CYS A 111 6.86 12.90 -1.13
C CYS A 111 8.20 13.63 -1.03
N CYS A 112 9.24 13.17 -1.72
CA CYS A 112 10.53 13.88 -1.77
C CYS A 112 10.41 15.26 -2.42
N LYS A 113 9.72 15.33 -3.58
CA LYS A 113 9.44 16.61 -4.26
C LYS A 113 8.66 17.57 -3.35
N ALA A 114 7.66 17.08 -2.63
CA ALA A 114 6.86 17.86 -1.69
C ALA A 114 7.70 18.41 -0.51
N ALA A 115 8.67 17.63 -0.03
CA ALA A 115 9.62 18.06 0.99
C ALA A 115 10.80 18.89 0.45
N GLY A 116 10.87 19.11 -0.87
CA GLY A 116 11.93 19.90 -1.52
C GLY A 116 13.30 19.19 -1.54
N VAL A 117 13.32 17.87 -1.44
CA VAL A 117 14.54 17.04 -1.49
C VAL A 117 14.61 16.24 -2.77
N ASP A 118 15.83 16.02 -3.26
CA ASP A 118 16.06 15.17 -4.41
C ASP A 118 15.87 13.69 -4.02
N PRO A 119 14.97 12.94 -4.68
CA PRO A 119 14.68 11.56 -4.33
C PRO A 119 15.87 10.62 -4.57
N ASP A 120 16.69 10.88 -5.58
CA ASP A 120 17.80 10.00 -5.91
C ASP A 120 18.96 10.23 -4.92
N GLU A 121 19.26 11.49 -4.59
CA GLU A 121 20.23 11.85 -3.54
C GLU A 121 19.82 11.31 -2.17
N LEU A 122 18.55 11.48 -1.77
CA LEU A 122 18.05 10.98 -0.50
C LEU A 122 18.13 9.45 -0.44
N ARG A 123 17.78 8.75 -1.53
CA ARG A 123 17.87 7.28 -1.59
C ARG A 123 19.31 6.81 -1.44
N GLU A 124 20.26 7.45 -2.13
CA GLU A 124 21.68 7.13 -1.99
C GLU A 124 22.16 7.30 -0.55
N GLN A 125 21.77 8.39 0.11
CA GLN A 125 22.09 8.63 1.51
C GLN A 125 21.49 7.56 2.43
N LEU A 126 20.22 7.17 2.23
CA LEU A 126 19.56 6.13 3.02
C LEU A 126 20.23 4.75 2.83
N ILE A 127 20.62 4.40 1.60
CA ILE A 127 21.38 3.17 1.31
C ILE A 127 22.72 3.19 2.03
N TYR A 128 23.44 4.31 1.95
CA TYR A 128 24.73 4.47 2.64
C TYR A 128 24.59 4.34 4.16
N MET A 129 23.58 5.00 4.76
CA MET A 129 23.31 4.92 6.19
C MET A 129 22.97 3.49 6.62
N LYS A 130 22.16 2.78 5.83
CA LYS A 130 21.82 1.39 6.10
C LYS A 130 23.06 0.49 6.09
N HIS A 131 23.90 0.58 5.06
CA HIS A 131 25.15 -0.19 4.99
C HIS A 131 26.13 0.12 6.13
N ARG A 132 26.06 1.31 6.73
CA ARG A 132 26.92 1.68 7.87
C ARG A 132 26.39 1.18 9.22
N LEU A 133 25.08 0.98 9.34
CA LEU A 133 24.42 0.53 10.57
C LEU A 133 24.28 -1.00 10.66
N THR A 134 24.46 -1.72 9.54
CA THR A 134 24.46 -3.19 9.48
C THR A 134 25.87 -3.74 9.61
#